data_AF-A0AAU4G5T9-F1
#
_entry.id   AF-A0AAU4G5T9-F1
#
_cell.length_a   1.000
_cell.length_b   1.000
_cell.length_c   1.000
_cell.angle_alpha   90.00
_cell.angle_beta   90.00
_cell.angle_gamma   90.00
#
_symmetry.space_group_name_H-M   'P 1'
#
loop_
_entity.id
_entity.type
_entity.pdbx_description
1 polymer ?
#
loop_
_entity_poly.entity_id
_entity_poly.type
_entity_poly.pdbx_seq_one_letter_code
_entity_poly.pdbx_strand_id
1 'polypeptide(L)'
;MKVTERYRQAAETGDVDLAMTTFAPDAVLHSPLTGRVRFTGHAELRPLIEVAYSHLKNVRFHTDLGDEETRVVIYTAQIGDEPVEEAALLRLANDRITEATLYVRPLPGLVTLMSAFGPDIARRNRRPAAARFLALATKPLRAMVRAGDRHAVPLAAPRR
;
A
#
# COMPACT_ATOMS: atom_id res chain seq x y z
N MET A 1 -3.39 -4.89 23.41
CA MET A 1 -2.73 -5.04 22.10
C MET A 1 -2.26 -3.66 21.65
N LYS A 2 -0.95 -3.45 21.43
CA LYS A 2 -0.42 -2.16 20.98
C LYS A 2 -0.98 -1.80 19.60
N VAL A 3 -1.12 -0.52 19.26
CA VAL A 3 -1.65 -0.09 17.95
C VAL A 3 -0.95 -0.75 16.75
N THR A 4 0.37 -0.96 16.80
CA THR A 4 1.11 -1.65 15.72
C THR A 4 0.75 -3.12 15.59
N GLU A 5 0.48 -3.80 16.69
CA GLU A 5 0.05 -5.19 16.68
C GLU A 5 -1.36 -5.32 16.07
N ARG A 6 -2.28 -4.42 16.42
CA ARG A 6 -3.61 -4.32 15.79
C ARG A 6 -3.50 -4.04 14.29
N TYR A 7 -2.63 -3.11 13.91
CA TYR A 7 -2.41 -2.72 12.51
C TYR A 7 -1.89 -3.89 11.68
N ARG A 8 -0.88 -4.61 12.20
CA ARG A 8 -0.33 -5.80 11.54
C ARG A 8 -1.38 -6.89 11.41
N GLN A 9 -2.07 -7.21 12.50
CA GLN A 9 -3.12 -8.23 12.48
C GLN A 9 -4.20 -7.89 11.45
N ALA A 10 -4.68 -6.65 11.43
CA ALA A 10 -5.70 -6.21 10.47
C ALA A 10 -5.26 -6.42 9.01
N ALA A 11 -4.01 -6.10 8.70
CA ALA A 11 -3.46 -6.27 7.35
C ALA A 11 -3.22 -7.75 7.01
N GLU A 12 -2.81 -8.58 7.96
CA GLU A 12 -2.63 -10.02 7.76
C GLU A 12 -3.95 -10.78 7.58
N THR A 13 -5.01 -10.34 8.26
CA THR A 13 -6.35 -10.96 8.17
C THR A 13 -7.27 -10.31 7.14
N GLY A 14 -6.91 -9.14 6.61
CA GLY A 14 -7.77 -8.35 5.74
C GLY A 14 -8.98 -7.74 6.47
N ASP A 15 -8.87 -7.53 7.79
CA ASP A 15 -9.95 -6.99 8.63
C ASP A 15 -9.95 -5.45 8.59
N VAL A 16 -10.83 -4.91 7.74
CA VAL A 16 -11.00 -3.46 7.57
C VAL A 16 -11.49 -2.80 8.87
N ASP A 17 -12.38 -3.44 9.62
CA ASP A 17 -12.94 -2.87 10.84
C ASP A 17 -11.84 -2.74 11.90
N LEU A 18 -11.03 -3.78 12.08
CA LEU A 18 -9.86 -3.75 12.95
C LEU A 18 -8.86 -2.68 12.51
N ALA A 19 -8.57 -2.58 11.21
CA ALA A 19 -7.68 -1.55 10.68
C ALA A 19 -8.16 -0.13 11.05
N MET A 20 -9.45 0.16 10.89
CA MET A 20 -10.00 1.48 11.22
C MET A 20 -9.90 1.82 12.70
N THR A 21 -9.83 0.84 13.62
CA THR A 21 -9.58 1.10 15.04
C THR A 21 -8.17 1.64 15.33
N THR A 22 -7.22 1.44 14.40
CA THR A 22 -5.81 1.82 14.59
C THR A 22 -5.56 3.27 14.23
N PHE A 23 -6.36 3.87 13.36
CA PHE A 23 -6.19 5.24 12.91
C PHE A 23 -6.92 6.25 13.81
N ALA A 24 -6.30 7.41 14.04
CA ALA A 24 -6.99 8.57 14.59
C ALA A 24 -8.12 9.03 13.64
N PRO A 25 -9.18 9.67 14.15
CA PRO A 25 -10.32 10.10 13.31
C PRO A 25 -9.93 10.99 12.11
N ASP A 26 -8.88 11.79 12.29
CA ASP A 26 -8.30 12.75 11.34
C ASP A 26 -6.95 12.30 10.77
N ALA A 27 -6.60 11.02 10.92
CA ALA A 27 -5.32 10.49 10.47
C ALA A 27 -5.06 10.74 8.97
N VAL A 28 -3.79 10.95 8.62
CA VAL A 28 -3.36 11.21 7.25
C VAL A 28 -2.56 10.05 6.71
N LEU A 29 -2.89 9.57 5.50
CA LEU A 29 -2.12 8.57 4.78
C LEU A 29 -1.51 9.15 3.51
N HIS A 30 -0.19 9.03 3.38
CA HIS A 30 0.61 9.43 2.23
C HIS A 30 0.85 8.23 1.30
N SER A 31 0.43 8.39 0.05
CA SER A 31 0.50 7.34 -0.97
C SER A 31 1.94 7.05 -1.40
N PRO A 32 2.30 5.77 -1.67
CA PRO A 32 3.61 5.43 -2.23
C PRO A 32 3.75 5.84 -3.70
N LEU A 33 2.65 6.26 -4.36
CA LEU A 33 2.59 6.55 -5.79
C LEU A 33 2.87 8.02 -6.12
N THR A 34 2.52 8.94 -5.23
CA THR A 34 2.66 10.38 -5.49
C THR A 34 2.61 11.19 -4.21
N GLY A 35 3.51 12.18 -4.10
CA GLY A 35 3.49 13.16 -3.01
C GLY A 35 2.34 14.17 -3.06
N ARG A 36 1.49 14.13 -4.10
CA ARG A 36 0.34 15.05 -4.25
C ARG A 36 -0.95 14.52 -3.63
N VAL A 37 -1.04 13.22 -3.39
CA VAL A 37 -2.27 12.58 -2.89
C VAL A 37 -2.06 12.18 -1.45
N ARG A 38 -2.91 12.76 -0.59
CA ARG A 38 -3.08 12.38 0.80
C ARG A 38 -4.53 11.99 1.02
N PHE A 39 -4.75 11.00 1.85
CA PHE A 39 -6.08 10.59 2.31
C PHE A 39 -6.21 11.03 3.76
N THR A 40 -7.25 11.78 4.08
CA THR A 40 -7.43 12.39 5.41
C THR A 40 -8.73 11.91 6.05
N GLY A 41 -8.58 11.37 7.26
CA GLY A 41 -9.67 10.92 8.10
C GLY A 41 -10.36 9.63 7.63
N HIS A 42 -11.17 9.07 8.51
CA HIS A 42 -11.75 7.73 8.32
C HIS A 42 -12.61 7.58 7.06
N ALA A 43 -13.28 8.66 6.63
CA ALA A 43 -14.11 8.65 5.43
C ALA A 43 -13.32 8.38 4.14
N GLU A 44 -12.06 8.83 4.08
CA GLU A 44 -11.18 8.60 2.93
C GLU A 44 -10.31 7.35 3.11
N LEU A 45 -9.91 7.04 4.35
CA LEU A 45 -9.06 5.89 4.67
C LEU A 45 -9.80 4.56 4.51
N ARG A 46 -11.04 4.43 4.99
CA ARG A 46 -11.78 3.17 4.90
C ARG A 46 -11.90 2.68 3.45
N PRO A 47 -12.37 3.51 2.48
CA PRO A 47 -12.46 3.07 1.11
C PRO A 47 -11.13 2.67 0.49
N LEU A 48 -10.03 3.31 0.89
CA LEU A 48 -8.68 2.96 0.45
C LEU A 48 -8.25 1.59 1.01
N ILE A 49 -8.44 1.36 2.31
CA ILE A 49 -8.07 0.11 2.99
C ILE A 49 -8.89 -1.06 2.45
N GLU A 50 -10.19 -0.88 2.20
CA GLU A 50 -11.03 -1.91 1.57
C GLU A 50 -10.49 -2.31 0.19
N VAL A 51 -10.06 -1.34 -0.63
CA VAL A 51 -9.42 -1.63 -1.92
C VAL A 51 -8.11 -2.37 -1.70
N ALA A 52 -7.26 -1.90 -0.80
CA ALA A 52 -5.96 -2.51 -0.53
C ALA A 52 -6.11 -3.98 -0.10
N TYR A 53 -6.97 -4.27 0.88
CA TYR A 53 -7.18 -5.61 1.41
C TYR A 53 -7.90 -6.55 0.43
N SER A 54 -8.67 -6.01 -0.53
CA SER A 54 -9.26 -6.83 -1.59
C SER A 54 -8.20 -7.42 -2.54
N HIS A 55 -7.12 -6.67 -2.79
CA HIS A 55 -6.08 -7.00 -3.76
C HIS A 55 -4.85 -7.66 -3.14
N LEU A 56 -4.45 -7.24 -1.94
CA LEU A 56 -3.30 -7.81 -1.24
C LEU A 56 -3.59 -9.23 -0.76
N LYS A 57 -2.67 -10.14 -1.06
CA LYS A 57 -2.72 -11.55 -0.62
C LYS A 57 -1.42 -11.92 0.08
N ASN A 58 -1.50 -12.88 0.99
CA ASN A 58 -0.35 -13.43 1.71
C ASN A 58 0.48 -12.37 2.44
N VAL A 59 -0.18 -11.37 3.03
CA VAL A 59 0.47 -10.32 3.83
C VAL A 59 1.15 -10.98 5.03
N ARG A 60 2.45 -10.73 5.21
CA ARG A 60 3.25 -11.22 6.34
C ARG A 60 4.23 -10.15 6.79
N PHE A 61 4.08 -9.67 8.01
CA PHE A 61 5.04 -8.73 8.58
C PHE A 61 6.32 -9.44 8.99
N HIS A 62 7.46 -8.86 8.65
CA HIS A 62 8.79 -9.39 9.03
C HIS A 62 9.61 -8.39 9.84
N THR A 63 9.23 -7.11 9.85
CA THR A 63 9.90 -6.06 10.61
C THR A 63 8.88 -5.19 11.34
N ASP A 64 9.14 -4.88 12.60
CA ASP A 64 8.43 -3.87 13.40
C ASP A 64 9.44 -3.21 14.36
N LEU A 65 9.88 -2.00 14.04
CA LEU A 65 10.93 -1.27 14.76
C LEU A 65 10.54 0.18 15.05
N GLY A 66 11.22 0.81 16.00
CA GLY A 66 10.99 2.19 16.41
C GLY A 66 10.68 2.33 17.90
N ASP A 67 10.04 3.43 18.27
CA ASP A 67 9.73 3.82 19.65
C ASP A 67 8.20 3.99 19.85
N GLU A 68 7.79 4.71 20.89
CA GLU A 68 6.37 4.89 21.23
C GLU A 68 5.64 5.89 20.31
N GLU A 69 6.37 6.81 19.68
CA GLU A 69 5.82 7.87 18.84
C GLU A 69 5.97 7.55 17.35
N THR A 70 6.96 6.74 16.98
CA THR A 70 7.30 6.44 15.59
C THR A 70 7.61 4.97 15.40
N ARG A 71 6.89 4.34 14.47
CA ARG A 71 7.08 2.92 14.14
C ARG A 71 7.29 2.75 12.64
N VAL A 72 8.16 1.81 12.27
CA VAL A 72 8.29 1.32 10.91
C VAL A 72 7.92 -0.15 10.92
N VAL A 73 6.90 -0.50 10.14
CA VAL A 73 6.48 -1.88 9.92
C VAL A 73 6.70 -2.24 8.47
N ILE A 74 7.21 -3.45 8.22
CA ILE A 74 7.51 -3.93 6.86
C ILE A 74 6.88 -5.30 6.66
N TYR A 75 6.16 -5.46 5.55
CA TYR A 75 5.56 -6.73 5.17
C TYR A 75 5.88 -7.10 3.72
N THR A 76 5.85 -8.40 3.44
CA THR A 76 5.75 -8.93 2.08
C THR A 76 4.32 -9.35 1.78
N ALA A 77 3.90 -9.22 0.52
CA ALA A 77 2.59 -9.62 0.02
C ALA A 77 2.63 -9.88 -1.49
N GLN A 78 1.47 -10.16 -2.07
CA GLN A 78 1.27 -10.33 -3.50
C GLN A 78 0.04 -9.55 -3.98
N ILE A 79 0.11 -8.99 -5.20
CA ILE A 79 -1.03 -8.45 -5.94
C ILE A 79 -1.18 -9.25 -7.23
N GLY A 80 -2.16 -10.15 -7.26
CA GLY A 80 -2.15 -11.25 -8.23
C GLY A 80 -0.86 -12.07 -8.06
N ASP A 81 -0.12 -12.31 -9.14
CA ASP A 81 1.17 -13.01 -9.09
C ASP A 81 2.38 -12.09 -8.87
N GLU A 82 2.16 -10.79 -8.69
CA GLU A 82 3.25 -9.83 -8.51
C GLU A 82 3.65 -9.72 -7.03
N PRO A 83 4.91 -10.02 -6.66
CA PRO A 83 5.38 -9.79 -5.30
C PRO A 83 5.48 -8.29 -5.00
N VAL A 84 5.12 -7.92 -3.78
CA VAL A 84 5.30 -6.58 -3.25
C VAL A 84 5.88 -6.65 -1.85
N GLU A 85 6.70 -5.66 -1.50
CA GLU A 85 7.13 -5.40 -0.14
C GLU A 85 6.86 -3.93 0.16
N GLU A 86 6.16 -3.69 1.26
CA GLU A 86 5.76 -2.36 1.70
C GLU A 86 6.36 -2.07 3.07
N ALA A 87 6.92 -0.87 3.20
CA ALA A 87 7.26 -0.27 4.48
C ALA A 87 6.25 0.84 4.78
N ALA A 88 5.67 0.82 5.97
CA ALA A 88 4.83 1.89 6.49
C ALA A 88 5.54 2.60 7.64
N LEU A 89 5.85 3.88 7.46
CA LEU A 89 6.29 4.77 8.53
C LEU A 89 5.05 5.34 9.20
N LEU A 90 4.86 5.01 10.48
CA LEU A 90 3.71 5.36 11.28
C LEU A 90 4.11 6.38 12.35
N ARG A 91 3.41 7.51 12.40
CA ARG A 91 3.42 8.44 13.54
C ARG A 91 2.25 8.11 14.44
N LEU A 92 2.52 8.02 15.74
CA LEU A 92 1.58 7.56 16.75
C LEU A 92 1.32 8.66 17.77
N ALA A 93 0.07 8.78 18.19
CA ALA A 93 -0.32 9.55 19.37
C ALA A 93 -1.52 8.88 20.04
N ASN A 94 -1.53 8.79 21.36
CA ASN A 94 -2.64 8.21 22.13
C ASN A 94 -3.05 6.79 21.67
N ASP A 95 -2.06 5.92 21.41
CA ASP A 95 -2.24 4.56 20.87
C ASP A 95 -3.06 4.50 19.56
N ARG A 96 -2.89 5.52 18.72
CA ARG A 96 -3.47 5.62 17.37
C ARG A 96 -2.46 6.15 16.37
N ILE A 97 -2.60 5.74 15.12
CA ILE A 97 -1.84 6.24 13.98
C ILE A 97 -2.43 7.59 13.59
N THR A 98 -1.64 8.66 13.69
CA THR A 98 -2.01 10.01 13.21
C THR A 98 -1.51 10.26 11.79
N GLU A 99 -0.39 9.62 11.41
CA GLU A 99 0.16 9.72 10.06
C GLU A 99 0.74 8.37 9.62
N ALA A 100 0.48 7.98 8.38
CA ALA A 100 1.09 6.81 7.75
C ALA A 100 1.69 7.20 6.40
N THR A 101 2.99 6.96 6.20
CA THR A 101 3.65 7.13 4.90
C THR A 101 4.09 5.79 4.37
N LEU A 102 3.62 5.44 3.17
CA LEU A 102 3.87 4.14 2.57
C LEU A 102 5.01 4.23 1.54
N TYR A 103 5.83 3.19 1.50
CA TYR A 103 6.89 2.99 0.52
C TYR A 103 6.81 1.56 0.00
N VAL A 104 6.79 1.39 -1.32
CA VAL A 104 6.61 0.06 -1.94
C VAL A 104 7.75 -0.25 -2.88
N ARG A 105 8.22 -1.50 -2.81
CA ARG A 105 9.16 -2.12 -3.73
C ARG A 105 8.65 -3.51 -4.14
N PRO A 106 9.21 -4.12 -5.20
CA PRO A 106 10.01 -3.47 -6.24
C PRO A 106 9.13 -2.61 -7.17
N LEU A 107 9.72 -1.92 -8.14
CA LEU A 107 8.99 -1.07 -9.09
C LEU A 107 7.86 -1.83 -9.84
N PRO A 108 8.03 -3.08 -10.31
CA PRO A 108 6.92 -3.88 -10.86
C PRO A 108 5.72 -4.01 -9.92
N GLY A 109 6.01 -4.20 -8.63
CA GLY A 109 5.03 -4.27 -7.55
C GLY A 109 4.27 -2.96 -7.39
N LEU A 110 5.00 -1.83 -7.31
CA LEU A 110 4.42 -0.48 -7.21
C LEU A 110 3.52 -0.15 -8.41
N VAL A 111 3.94 -0.49 -9.64
CA VAL A 111 3.14 -0.28 -10.85
C VAL A 111 1.90 -1.20 -10.86
N THR A 112 2.02 -2.41 -10.35
CA THR A 112 0.88 -3.32 -10.21
C THR A 112 -0.13 -2.81 -9.19
N LEU A 113 0.32 -2.28 -8.05
CA LEU A 113 -0.53 -1.58 -7.07
C LEU A 113 -1.30 -0.43 -7.72
N MET A 114 -0.61 0.46 -8.45
CA MET A 114 -1.25 1.56 -9.19
C MET A 114 -2.37 1.07 -10.13
N SER A 115 -2.10 -0.03 -10.83
CA SER A 115 -3.00 -0.59 -11.84
C SER A 115 -4.23 -1.26 -11.24
N ALA A 116 -4.07 -1.88 -10.06
CA ALA A 116 -5.16 -2.52 -9.34
C ALA A 116 -6.02 -1.47 -8.60
N PHE A 117 -5.37 -0.55 -7.87
CA PHE A 117 -6.07 0.31 -6.91
C PHE A 117 -6.64 1.55 -7.60
N GLY A 118 -5.91 2.14 -8.56
CA GLY A 118 -6.31 3.38 -9.23
C GLY A 118 -7.71 3.32 -9.86
N PRO A 119 -8.04 2.28 -10.66
CA PRO A 119 -9.38 2.12 -11.22
C PRO A 119 -10.48 1.92 -10.17
N ASP A 120 -10.22 1.18 -9.09
CA ASP A 120 -11.20 0.96 -8.01
C ASP A 120 -11.49 2.23 -7.22
N ILE A 121 -10.45 2.98 -6.88
CA ILE A 121 -10.58 4.27 -6.21
C ILE A 121 -11.33 5.25 -7.13
N ALA A 122 -11.00 5.30 -8.42
CA ALA A 122 -11.71 6.15 -9.38
C ALA A 122 -13.20 5.76 -9.53
N ARG A 123 -13.54 4.47 -9.51
CA ARG A 123 -14.93 3.99 -9.49
C ARG A 123 -15.67 4.45 -8.24
N ARG A 124 -15.05 4.29 -7.06
CA ARG A 124 -15.62 4.71 -5.77
C ARG A 124 -15.85 6.23 -5.71
N ASN A 125 -14.95 7.00 -6.30
CA ASN A 125 -15.08 8.45 -6.46
C ASN A 125 -16.05 8.88 -7.57
N ARG A 126 -16.87 7.96 -8.10
CA ARG A 126 -17.86 8.21 -9.17
C ARG A 126 -17.26 8.78 -10.46
N ARG A 127 -16.03 8.37 -10.81
CA ARG A 127 -15.32 8.76 -12.05
C ARG A 127 -15.10 7.55 -12.98
N PRO A 128 -16.16 6.98 -13.58
CA PRO A 128 -16.06 5.74 -14.37
C PRO A 128 -15.20 5.88 -15.64
N ALA A 129 -15.23 7.05 -16.29
CA ALA A 129 -14.38 7.33 -17.44
C ALA A 129 -12.89 7.32 -17.07
N ALA A 130 -12.53 7.95 -15.94
CA ALA A 130 -11.17 7.95 -15.42
C ALA A 130 -10.71 6.53 -15.04
N ALA A 131 -11.60 5.73 -14.43
CA ALA A 131 -11.29 4.34 -14.09
C ALA A 131 -10.95 3.50 -15.32
N ARG A 132 -11.71 3.65 -16.41
CA ARG A 132 -11.44 2.95 -17.68
C ARG A 132 -10.12 3.40 -18.30
N PHE A 133 -9.87 4.71 -18.31
CA PHE A 133 -8.62 5.26 -18.81
C PHE A 133 -7.41 4.72 -18.03
N LEU A 134 -7.44 4.79 -16.69
CA LEU A 134 -6.37 4.27 -15.83
C LEU A 134 -6.12 2.79 -16.05
N ALA A 135 -7.19 1.98 -16.18
CA ALA A 135 -7.08 0.54 -16.41
C ALA A 135 -6.43 0.18 -17.76
N LEU A 136 -6.56 1.05 -18.76
CA LEU A 136 -5.93 0.85 -20.08
C LEU A 136 -4.50 1.40 -20.11
N ALA A 137 -4.29 2.61 -19.57
CA ALA A 137 -3.02 3.31 -19.62
C ALA A 137 -1.90 2.60 -18.85
N THR A 138 -2.22 1.84 -17.80
CA THR A 138 -1.21 1.17 -16.97
C THR A 138 -0.69 -0.15 -17.55
N LYS A 139 -1.40 -0.77 -18.51
CA LYS A 139 -1.02 -2.05 -19.13
C LYS A 139 0.38 -2.03 -19.79
N PRO A 140 0.71 -1.10 -20.70
CA PRO A 140 2.03 -1.08 -21.32
C PRO A 140 3.15 -0.84 -20.30
N LEU A 141 2.89 0.02 -19.31
CA LEU A 141 3.84 0.32 -18.24
C LEU A 141 4.16 -0.93 -17.40
N ARG A 142 3.14 -1.72 -17.03
CA ARG A 142 3.34 -3.01 -16.33
C ARG A 142 4.23 -3.97 -17.12
N ALA A 143 3.97 -4.10 -18.42
CA ALA A 143 4.74 -5.01 -19.29
C ALA A 143 6.21 -4.57 -19.36
N MET A 144 6.46 -3.28 -19.55
CA MET A 144 7.81 -2.71 -19.63
C MET A 144 8.59 -2.91 -18.33
N VAL A 145 7.97 -2.60 -17.19
CA VAL A 145 8.65 -2.69 -15.88
C VAL A 145 8.89 -4.15 -15.48
N ARG A 146 7.95 -5.07 -15.74
CA ARG A 146 8.16 -6.51 -15.52
C ARG A 146 9.31 -7.07 -16.38
N ALA A 147 9.33 -6.71 -17.67
CA ALA A 147 10.39 -7.15 -18.58
C ALA A 147 11.76 -6.59 -18.16
N GLY A 148 11.81 -5.30 -17.80
CA GLY A 148 13.03 -4.66 -17.31
C GLY A 148 13.57 -5.31 -16.04
N ASP A 149 12.71 -5.54 -15.05
CA ASP A 149 13.09 -6.17 -13.78
C ASP A 149 13.59 -7.62 -13.97
N ARG A 150 12.92 -8.40 -14.83
CA ARG A 150 13.28 -9.80 -15.09
C ARG A 150 14.52 -9.98 -15.95
N HIS A 151 14.71 -9.12 -16.96
CA HIS A 151 15.72 -9.35 -18.00
C HIS A 151 16.84 -8.31 -18.02
N ALA A 152 16.57 -7.04 -17.70
CA ALA A 152 17.56 -5.97 -17.79
C ALA A 152 18.30 -5.73 -16.46
N VAL A 153 17.59 -5.73 -15.32
CA VAL A 153 18.20 -5.50 -14.00
C VAL A 153 19.30 -6.52 -13.67
N PRO A 154 19.15 -7.83 -13.97
CA PRO A 154 20.22 -8.81 -13.72
C PRO A 154 21.51 -8.52 -14.51
N LEU A 155 21.44 -7.82 -15.65
CA LEU A 155 22.63 -7.45 -16.44
C LEU A 155 23.48 -6.37 -15.76
N ALA A 156 22.86 -5.55 -14.91
CA ALA A 156 23.52 -4.53 -14.11
C ALA A 156 23.92 -5.04 -12.71
N ALA A 157 23.56 -6.29 -12.37
CA ALA A 157 23.91 -6.86 -11.09
C ALA A 157 25.43 -7.13 -11.00
N PRO A 158 26.03 -7.05 -9.80
CA PRO A 158 27.41 -7.47 -9.61
C PRO A 158 27.59 -8.89 -10.13
N ARG A 159 28.64 -9.13 -10.94
CA ARG A 159 29.02 -10.50 -11.28
C ARG A 159 29.37 -11.21 -9.98
N ARG A 160 28.58 -12.22 -9.63
CA ARG A 160 28.90 -13.14 -8.54
C ARG A 160 30.06 -14.03 -8.95
#